data_AF-A0A940KD61-F1
#
_entry.id   AF-A0A940KD61-F1
#
_cell.length_a   1.000
_cell.length_b   1.000
_cell.length_c   1.000
_cell.angle_alpha   90.00
_cell.angle_beta   90.00
_cell.angle_gamma   90.00
#
_symmetry.space_group_name_H-M   'P 1'
#
loop_
_entity.id
_entity.type
_entity.pdbx_description
1 polymer ?
#
loop_
_entity_poly.entity_id
_entity_poly.type
_entity_poly.pdbx_seq_one_letter_code
_entity_poly.pdbx_strand_id
1 'polypeptide(L)'
;MSMGHVIKKQVLDIGVRQSEAFQVQHELSHWYWNHLRPLLERAFDELAPSDEVIQIDKLEIDLGHINPSSFLDPHWTAALEQTLVEELKKAIRDQSTAGNPISKQSPVLQAAWQWLYYIEYGLLPWNLGTIPAGWLSKVLEALATDIICIGDLRKLILSKRSALQRIIHQYDDAFITSILKVLTARQQPELQLVINEIQQLSQIGRPAPAKIFSPSLFREQCLFVLITDATRYGHRFEIDKSLVTLCRAVVKGKAIKQTDLESLSASIPLLKPALEAMLRTSSTIDDKLFAVNGTTGKPDLPVDPLEEPALQDEGKGDSGHDSLYTGMAGLVLLHPFLNILFSQLNWVEHGAFRNKACQQQAIGLLHFMATGQTTAPEYTLVMAKLLCGYPLKEPIQMDFDFSEDELEEARHLLNVVISKWEVLKRTSIEGLREGFLQRMGKLTESEPGFLLQVENGSIDILLDQLPWGISMIKLPWMKHLLRVDWR
;
A
#
# COMPACT_ATOMS: atom_id res chain seq x y z
N MET A 1 9.89 13.94 -23.98
CA MET A 1 9.51 12.92 -22.97
C MET A 1 8.04 13.16 -22.73
N SER A 2 7.17 12.20 -23.06
CA SER A 2 5.73 12.33 -22.78
C SER A 2 5.55 12.59 -21.29
N MET A 3 4.79 13.63 -20.93
CA MET A 3 4.40 13.81 -19.55
C MET A 3 3.38 12.72 -19.20
N GLY A 4 3.48 12.14 -18.01
CA GLY A 4 2.60 11.05 -17.59
C GLY A 4 1.20 11.56 -17.29
N HIS A 5 0.33 11.65 -18.30
CA HIS A 5 -1.08 11.98 -18.14
C HIS A 5 -1.84 10.76 -17.61
N VAL A 6 -2.60 10.92 -16.52
CA VAL A 6 -3.35 9.82 -15.90
C VAL A 6 -4.85 10.10 -15.95
N ILE A 7 -5.61 9.20 -16.57
CA ILE A 7 -7.07 9.29 -16.71
C ILE A 7 -7.70 8.12 -15.96
N LYS A 8 -8.52 8.40 -14.92
CA LYS A 8 -9.18 7.34 -14.12
C LYS A 8 -10.14 6.50 -14.96
N LYS A 9 -10.92 7.16 -15.81
CA LYS A 9 -11.93 6.54 -16.69
C LYS A 9 -12.10 7.41 -17.92
N GLN A 10 -12.15 6.77 -19.09
CA GLN A 10 -12.50 7.40 -20.34
C GLN A 10 -13.69 6.67 -20.95
N VAL A 11 -14.65 7.42 -21.47
CA VAL A 11 -15.83 6.89 -22.15
C VAL A 11 -15.96 7.60 -23.48
N LEU A 12 -16.04 6.82 -24.56
CA LEU A 12 -16.44 7.32 -25.87
C LEU A 12 -17.90 6.91 -26.06
N ASP A 13 -18.80 7.88 -26.02
CA ASP A 13 -20.23 7.66 -26.26
C ASP A 13 -20.56 8.05 -27.70
N ILE A 14 -21.13 7.10 -28.46
CA ILE A 14 -21.45 7.30 -29.88
C ILE A 14 -22.83 6.72 -30.19
N GLY A 15 -23.71 7.56 -30.71
CA GLY A 15 -24.99 7.15 -31.28
C GLY A 15 -24.81 6.56 -32.69
N VAL A 16 -25.07 5.27 -32.85
CA VAL A 16 -25.00 4.56 -34.14
C VAL A 16 -26.29 3.81 -34.44
N ARG A 17 -26.54 3.52 -35.72
CA ARG A 17 -27.60 2.58 -36.12
C ARG A 17 -27.21 1.16 -35.69
N GLN A 18 -28.18 0.40 -35.19
CA GLN A 18 -27.93 -0.96 -34.67
C GLN A 18 -27.26 -1.89 -35.70
N SER A 19 -27.56 -1.73 -36.99
CA SER A 19 -26.97 -2.51 -38.07
C SER A 19 -25.47 -2.26 -38.28
N GLU A 20 -24.96 -1.10 -37.86
CA GLU A 20 -23.58 -0.64 -38.07
C GLU A 20 -22.74 -0.72 -36.78
N ALA A 21 -23.35 -1.05 -35.64
CA ALA A 21 -22.75 -0.95 -34.32
C ALA A 21 -21.42 -1.72 -34.20
N PHE A 22 -21.36 -2.96 -34.70
CA PHE A 22 -20.16 -3.79 -34.61
C PHE A 22 -19.01 -3.27 -35.47
N GLN A 23 -19.32 -2.82 -36.70
CA GLN A 23 -18.32 -2.27 -37.62
C GLN A 23 -17.75 -0.96 -37.05
N VAL A 24 -18.61 -0.04 -36.61
CA VAL A 24 -18.19 1.24 -36.03
C VAL A 24 -17.39 1.02 -34.75
N GLN A 25 -17.76 0.06 -33.91
CA GLN A 25 -17.00 -0.26 -32.70
C GLN A 25 -15.55 -0.68 -33.03
N HIS A 26 -15.36 -1.52 -34.06
CA HIS A 26 -14.02 -1.96 -34.47
C HIS A 26 -13.19 -0.81 -35.05
N GLU A 27 -13.77 -0.04 -35.98
CA GLU A 27 -13.13 1.12 -36.60
C GLU A 27 -12.76 2.20 -35.55
N LEU A 28 -13.66 2.46 -34.60
CA LEU A 28 -13.43 3.41 -33.52
C LEU A 28 -12.29 2.97 -32.60
N SER A 29 -12.22 1.68 -32.26
CA SER A 29 -11.13 1.15 -31.42
C SER A 29 -9.77 1.35 -32.09
N HIS A 30 -9.68 1.06 -33.39
CA HIS A 30 -8.45 1.30 -34.16
C HIS A 30 -8.11 2.79 -34.25
N TRP A 31 -9.10 3.65 -34.50
CA TRP A 31 -8.89 5.10 -34.57
C TRP A 31 -8.47 5.69 -33.22
N TYR A 32 -9.04 5.20 -32.12
CA TYR A 32 -8.71 5.62 -30.77
C TYR A 32 -7.21 5.46 -30.47
N TRP A 33 -6.67 4.25 -30.69
CA TRP A 33 -5.28 3.95 -30.35
C TRP A 33 -4.27 4.66 -31.25
N ASN A 34 -4.60 4.80 -32.54
CA ASN A 34 -3.66 5.33 -33.53
C ASN A 34 -3.71 6.86 -33.71
N HIS A 35 -4.84 7.50 -33.37
CA HIS A 35 -5.05 8.93 -33.62
C HIS A 35 -5.43 9.69 -32.34
N LEU A 36 -6.53 9.30 -31.70
CA LEU A 36 -7.06 10.05 -30.55
C LEU A 36 -6.09 10.07 -29.37
N ARG A 37 -5.53 8.91 -29.00
CA ARG A 37 -4.60 8.84 -27.86
C ARG A 37 -3.34 9.70 -28.08
N PRO A 38 -2.60 9.60 -29.19
CA PRO A 38 -1.45 10.48 -29.46
C PRO A 38 -1.82 11.97 -29.48
N LEU A 39 -3.03 12.31 -29.93
CA LEU A 39 -3.50 13.68 -29.90
C LEU A 39 -3.74 14.19 -28.47
N LEU A 40 -4.43 13.40 -27.64
CA LEU A 40 -4.67 13.75 -26.25
C LEU A 40 -3.35 13.99 -25.51
N GLU A 41 -2.37 13.10 -25.70
CA GLU A 41 -1.03 13.26 -25.12
C GLU A 41 -0.38 14.61 -25.53
N ARG A 42 -0.41 14.96 -26.83
CA ARG A 42 0.09 16.26 -27.32
C ARG A 42 -0.67 17.45 -26.74
N ALA A 43 -2.00 17.38 -26.68
CA ALA A 43 -2.84 18.47 -26.21
C ALA A 43 -2.63 18.73 -24.71
N PHE A 44 -2.52 17.67 -23.91
CA PHE A 44 -2.24 17.79 -22.48
C PHE A 44 -0.81 18.25 -22.20
N ASP A 45 0.18 17.78 -22.97
CA ASP A 45 1.57 18.28 -22.88
C ASP A 45 1.67 19.80 -23.15
N GLU A 46 0.86 20.33 -24.07
CA GLU A 46 0.80 21.77 -24.35
C GLU A 46 0.15 22.58 -23.22
N LEU A 47 -0.81 21.97 -22.51
CA LEU A 47 -1.66 22.65 -21.52
C LEU A 47 -1.13 22.57 -20.09
N ALA A 48 -0.36 21.54 -19.75
CA ALA A 48 0.21 21.32 -18.43
C ALA A 48 1.74 21.52 -18.46
N PRO A 49 2.26 22.72 -18.11
CA PRO A 49 3.70 22.92 -17.98
C PRO A 49 4.26 22.05 -16.84
N SER A 50 5.56 21.74 -16.89
CA SER A 50 6.20 20.73 -16.02
C SER A 50 6.22 21.07 -14.52
N ASP A 51 5.87 22.29 -14.15
CA ASP A 51 5.86 22.81 -12.78
C ASP A 51 4.47 22.84 -12.13
N GLU A 52 3.42 22.43 -12.84
CA GLU A 52 2.05 22.37 -12.32
C GLU A 52 1.43 20.97 -12.53
N VAL A 53 0.62 20.54 -11.56
CA VAL A 53 -0.30 19.40 -11.71
C VAL A 53 -1.72 19.95 -11.81
N ILE A 54 -2.39 19.64 -12.93
CA ILE A 54 -3.77 20.03 -13.17
C ILE A 54 -4.66 18.81 -12.93
N GLN A 55 -5.49 18.87 -11.89
CA GLN A 55 -6.52 17.86 -11.66
C GLN A 55 -7.86 18.34 -12.21
N ILE A 56 -8.51 17.48 -12.98
CA ILE A 56 -9.84 17.71 -13.56
C ILE A 56 -10.72 16.54 -13.13
N ASP A 57 -11.75 16.82 -12.34
CA ASP A 57 -12.64 15.77 -11.82
C ASP A 57 -13.50 15.15 -12.93
N LYS A 58 -13.98 15.97 -13.87
CA LYS A 58 -14.77 15.53 -15.02
C LYS A 58 -14.55 16.44 -16.22
N LEU A 59 -14.24 15.83 -17.36
CA LEU A 59 -14.08 16.51 -18.63
C LEU A 59 -15.01 15.85 -19.67
N GLU A 60 -16.00 16.60 -20.14
CA GLU A 60 -16.90 16.18 -21.21
C GLU A 60 -16.65 17.06 -22.43
N ILE A 61 -16.44 16.42 -23.58
CA ILE A 61 -16.17 17.09 -24.85
C ILE A 61 -17.20 16.57 -25.84
N ASP A 62 -18.05 17.47 -26.32
CA ASP A 62 -19.01 17.16 -27.37
C ASP A 62 -18.37 17.44 -28.74
N LEU A 63 -18.09 16.36 -29.48
CA LEU A 63 -17.52 16.42 -30.83
C LEU A 63 -18.61 16.48 -31.92
N GLY A 64 -19.88 16.53 -31.54
CA GLY A 64 -21.02 16.61 -32.45
C GLY A 64 -21.17 15.37 -33.33
N HIS A 65 -21.59 15.59 -34.58
CA HIS A 65 -21.86 14.52 -35.53
C HIS A 65 -20.60 14.06 -36.25
N ILE A 66 -20.11 12.88 -35.89
CA ILE A 66 -19.01 12.19 -36.54
C ILE A 66 -19.55 11.23 -37.60
N ASN A 67 -19.03 11.29 -38.83
CA ASN A 67 -19.36 10.31 -39.86
C ASN A 67 -18.33 9.16 -39.83
N PRO A 68 -18.74 7.91 -39.53
CA PRO A 68 -17.79 6.80 -39.41
C PRO A 68 -17.01 6.50 -40.69
N SER A 69 -17.60 6.74 -41.86
CA SER A 69 -16.91 6.53 -43.14
C SER A 69 -15.70 7.46 -43.35
N SER A 70 -15.54 8.48 -42.49
CA SER A 70 -14.46 9.46 -42.54
C SER A 70 -13.28 9.14 -41.63
N PHE A 71 -13.33 8.08 -40.80
CA PHE A 71 -12.21 7.70 -39.92
C PHE A 71 -10.92 7.34 -40.67
N LEU A 72 -11.01 7.01 -41.96
CA LEU A 72 -9.87 6.73 -42.84
C LEU A 72 -9.46 7.95 -43.71
N ASP A 73 -10.18 9.07 -43.62
CA ASP A 73 -9.85 10.30 -44.36
C ASP A 73 -8.84 11.15 -43.57
N PRO A 74 -7.61 11.36 -44.09
CA PRO A 74 -6.60 12.17 -43.42
C PRO A 74 -7.01 13.64 -43.20
N HIS A 75 -7.84 14.22 -44.09
CA HIS A 75 -8.26 15.62 -43.98
C HIS A 75 -9.29 15.80 -42.87
N TRP A 76 -10.21 14.84 -42.76
CA TRP A 76 -11.20 14.83 -41.69
C TRP A 76 -10.55 14.61 -40.32
N THR A 77 -9.56 13.71 -40.27
CA THR A 77 -8.77 13.48 -39.05
C THR A 77 -8.14 14.78 -38.55
N ALA A 78 -7.46 15.55 -39.42
CA ALA A 78 -6.82 16.81 -39.05
C ALA A 78 -7.82 17.90 -38.58
N ALA A 79 -9.01 17.98 -39.17
CA ALA A 79 -10.04 18.92 -38.73
C ALA A 79 -10.59 18.56 -37.34
N LEU A 80 -10.86 17.27 -37.12
CA LEU A 80 -11.28 16.77 -35.80
C LEU A 80 -10.18 16.97 -34.75
N GLU A 81 -8.91 16.82 -35.14
CA GLU A 81 -7.78 17.11 -34.26
C GLU A 81 -7.82 18.55 -33.74
N GLN A 82 -8.02 19.52 -34.63
CA GLN A 82 -8.09 20.93 -34.28
C GLN A 82 -9.29 21.23 -33.38
N THR A 83 -10.48 20.74 -33.73
CA THR A 83 -11.70 20.94 -32.92
C THR A 83 -11.54 20.35 -31.52
N LEU A 84 -10.98 19.15 -31.41
CA LEU A 84 -10.76 18.50 -30.12
C LEU A 84 -9.77 19.29 -29.25
N VAL A 85 -8.66 19.77 -29.83
CA VAL A 85 -7.69 20.60 -29.10
C VAL A 85 -8.30 21.93 -28.65
N GLU A 86 -9.10 22.58 -29.49
CA GLU A 86 -9.78 23.83 -29.15
C GLU A 86 -10.80 23.64 -28.03
N GLU A 87 -11.66 22.62 -28.11
CA GLU A 87 -12.64 22.31 -27.07
C GLU A 87 -11.97 21.83 -25.78
N LEU A 88 -10.84 21.11 -25.85
CA LEU A 88 -10.01 20.78 -24.67
C LEU A 88 -9.48 22.05 -23.98
N LYS A 89 -8.87 22.95 -24.75
CA LYS A 89 -8.33 24.22 -24.26
C LYS A 89 -9.43 25.07 -23.63
N LYS A 90 -10.60 25.11 -24.25
CA LYS A 90 -11.77 25.83 -23.77
C LYS A 90 -12.33 25.21 -22.50
N ALA A 91 -12.56 23.90 -22.47
CA ALA A 91 -13.09 23.21 -21.30
C ALA A 91 -12.19 23.39 -20.07
N ILE A 92 -10.85 23.34 -20.24
CA ILE A 92 -9.89 23.55 -19.15
C ILE A 92 -9.89 25.02 -18.68
N ARG A 93 -10.01 26.00 -19.60
CA ARG A 93 -10.11 27.42 -19.23
C ARG A 93 -11.44 27.78 -18.55
N ASP A 94 -12.55 27.33 -19.12
CA ASP A 94 -13.91 27.67 -18.65
C ASP A 94 -14.19 27.03 -17.28
N GLN A 95 -13.76 25.79 -17.06
CA GLN A 95 -13.84 25.16 -15.74
C GLN A 95 -12.93 25.83 -14.69
N SER A 96 -11.92 26.61 -15.09
CA SER A 96 -11.16 27.46 -14.15
C SER A 96 -11.97 28.66 -13.64
N THR A 97 -13.08 29.01 -14.31
CA THR A 97 -13.89 30.20 -13.99
C THR A 97 -15.26 29.91 -13.39
N ALA A 98 -15.74 28.66 -13.47
CA ALA A 98 -17.11 28.29 -13.10
C ALA A 98 -17.15 27.22 -11.99
N GLY A 99 -16.95 27.63 -10.74
CA GLY A 99 -17.53 27.01 -9.53
C GLY A 99 -17.36 25.50 -9.27
N ASN A 100 -16.56 24.76 -10.04
CA ASN A 100 -16.24 23.34 -9.86
C ASN A 100 -14.73 23.11 -10.09
N PRO A 101 -14.13 22.05 -9.52
CA PRO A 101 -12.83 22.17 -8.84
C PRO A 101 -11.66 21.75 -9.75
N ILE A 102 -11.23 22.61 -10.66
CA ILE A 102 -9.85 22.49 -11.15
C ILE A 102 -8.93 22.87 -10.00
N SER A 103 -8.19 21.89 -9.46
CA SER A 103 -7.12 22.16 -8.52
C SER A 103 -5.80 22.18 -9.27
N LYS A 104 -5.15 23.35 -9.27
CA LYS A 104 -3.74 23.47 -9.64
C LYS A 104 -2.91 23.28 -8.40
N GLN A 105 -2.08 22.25 -8.38
CA GLN A 105 -1.17 21.98 -7.28
C GLN A 105 0.25 21.89 -7.78
N SER A 106 1.20 22.30 -6.94
CA SER A 106 2.61 22.03 -7.19
C SER A 106 2.86 20.52 -7.18
N PRO A 107 3.74 19.98 -8.05
CA PRO A 107 4.17 18.58 -8.02
C PRO A 107 4.67 18.11 -6.63
N VAL A 108 5.17 19.05 -5.81
CA VAL A 108 5.63 18.80 -4.45
C VAL A 108 4.45 18.49 -3.52
N LEU A 109 3.39 19.31 -3.57
CA LEU A 109 2.16 19.08 -2.79
C LEU A 109 1.40 17.84 -3.26
N GLN A 110 1.36 17.59 -4.57
CA GLN A 110 0.77 16.38 -5.13
C GLN A 110 1.46 15.12 -4.60
N ALA A 111 2.80 15.11 -4.58
CA ALA A 111 3.57 13.98 -4.05
C ALA A 111 3.25 13.72 -2.57
N ALA A 112 3.14 14.79 -1.76
CA ALA A 112 2.80 14.68 -0.35
C ALA A 112 1.38 14.17 -0.12
N TRP A 113 0.40 14.64 -0.88
CA TRP A 113 -0.97 14.12 -0.81
C TRP A 113 -1.02 12.63 -1.15
N GLN A 114 -0.35 12.21 -2.23
CA GLN A 114 -0.28 10.79 -2.62
C GLN A 114 0.36 9.93 -1.53
N TRP A 115 1.41 10.45 -0.90
CA TRP A 115 2.09 9.78 0.21
C TRP A 115 1.20 9.70 1.45
N LEU A 116 0.51 10.77 1.84
CA LEU A 116 -0.44 10.77 2.97
C LEU A 116 -1.60 9.79 2.73
N TYR A 117 -2.13 9.74 1.50
CA TYR A 117 -3.13 8.75 1.10
C TYR A 117 -2.61 7.32 1.31
N TYR A 118 -1.38 7.03 0.86
CA TYR A 118 -0.73 5.74 1.10
C TYR A 118 -0.53 5.45 2.60
N ILE A 119 -0.06 6.43 3.38
CA ILE A 119 0.12 6.27 4.82
C ILE A 119 -1.20 5.98 5.52
N GLU A 120 -2.31 6.55 5.06
CA GLU A 120 -3.63 6.32 5.62
C GLU A 120 -4.21 4.95 5.24
N TYR A 121 -4.18 4.62 3.94
CA TYR A 121 -4.92 3.48 3.38
C TYR A 121 -4.07 2.25 3.06
N GLY A 122 -2.74 2.37 2.99
CA GLY A 122 -1.83 1.29 2.57
C GLY A 122 -1.87 0.97 1.09
N LEU A 123 -2.50 1.85 0.30
CA LEU A 123 -2.79 1.67 -1.12
C LEU A 123 -2.30 2.92 -1.85
N LEU A 124 -1.72 2.77 -3.03
CA LEU A 124 -1.42 3.94 -3.86
C LEU A 124 -2.74 4.53 -4.40
N PRO A 125 -2.86 5.86 -4.48
CA PRO A 125 -3.99 6.47 -5.15
C PRO A 125 -3.97 6.15 -6.65
N TRP A 126 -5.13 6.12 -7.29
CA TRP A 126 -5.28 5.74 -8.70
C TRP A 126 -4.46 6.60 -9.68
N ASN A 127 -4.10 7.83 -9.28
CA ASN A 127 -3.30 8.75 -10.08
C ASN A 127 -1.77 8.57 -9.90
N LEU A 128 -1.35 7.53 -9.17
CA LEU A 128 0.05 7.17 -8.96
C LEU A 128 0.28 5.72 -9.39
N GLY A 129 0.51 5.51 -10.70
CA GLY A 129 0.73 4.17 -11.25
C GLY A 129 2.05 3.53 -10.82
N THR A 130 3.13 4.31 -10.81
CA THR A 130 4.47 3.88 -10.35
C THR A 130 5.09 4.97 -9.52
N ILE A 131 5.88 4.62 -8.50
CA ILE A 131 6.59 5.60 -7.68
C ILE A 131 7.71 6.27 -8.50
N PRO A 132 7.67 7.59 -8.74
CA PRO A 132 8.73 8.28 -9.47
C PRO A 132 10.03 8.35 -8.68
N ALA A 133 11.16 8.45 -9.39
CA ALA A 133 12.44 8.74 -8.75
C ALA A 133 12.39 10.07 -7.99
N GLY A 134 12.95 10.12 -6.78
CA GLY A 134 12.93 11.32 -5.93
C GLY A 134 11.57 11.68 -5.32
N TRP A 135 10.55 10.81 -5.42
CA TRP A 135 9.22 11.06 -4.85
C TRP A 135 9.27 11.40 -3.36
N LEU A 136 10.03 10.64 -2.56
CA LEU A 136 10.17 10.90 -1.12
C LEU A 136 10.87 12.23 -0.80
N SER A 137 11.77 12.71 -1.67
CA SER A 137 12.39 14.02 -1.51
C SER A 137 11.36 15.15 -1.65
N LYS A 138 10.45 15.04 -2.63
CA LYS A 138 9.33 15.98 -2.81
C LYS A 138 8.38 15.93 -1.61
N VAL A 139 8.10 14.74 -1.08
CA VAL A 139 7.28 14.58 0.14
C VAL A 139 7.91 15.33 1.32
N LEU A 140 9.22 15.15 1.56
CA LEU A 140 9.92 15.83 2.66
C LEU A 140 9.95 17.35 2.46
N GLU A 141 10.13 17.81 1.23
CA GLU A 141 10.08 19.24 0.87
C GLU A 141 8.70 19.83 1.22
N ALA A 142 7.61 19.18 0.80
CA ALA A 142 6.25 19.61 1.11
C ALA A 142 6.00 19.65 2.63
N LEU A 143 6.36 18.58 3.35
CA LEU A 143 6.16 18.51 4.80
C LEU A 143 6.99 19.57 5.55
N ALA A 144 8.14 19.97 5.02
CA ALA A 144 9.00 20.99 5.62
C ALA A 144 8.54 22.43 5.33
N THR A 145 7.83 22.65 4.22
CA THR A 145 7.51 23.99 3.71
C THR A 145 6.04 24.36 3.84
N ASP A 146 5.14 23.38 3.88
CA ASP A 146 3.69 23.59 3.94
C ASP A 146 3.09 23.19 5.29
N ILE A 147 2.42 24.14 5.93
CA ILE A 147 1.86 23.98 7.28
C ILE A 147 0.63 23.05 7.31
N ILE A 148 -0.11 22.97 6.20
CA ILE A 148 -1.30 22.11 6.08
C ILE A 148 -0.84 20.66 5.97
N CYS A 149 0.12 20.36 5.07
CA CYS A 149 0.67 19.03 4.87
C CYS A 149 1.24 18.43 6.17
N ILE A 150 2.05 19.18 6.92
CA ILE A 150 2.57 18.70 8.20
C ILE A 150 1.48 18.58 9.27
N GLY A 151 0.47 19.45 9.23
CA GLY A 151 -0.72 19.37 10.08
C GLY A 151 -1.50 18.07 9.85
N ASP A 152 -1.72 17.70 8.58
CA ASP A 152 -2.40 16.47 8.18
C ASP A 152 -1.61 15.23 8.60
N LEU A 153 -0.28 15.22 8.40
CA LEU A 153 0.58 14.15 8.90
C LEU A 153 0.45 13.99 10.42
N ARG A 154 0.51 15.09 11.18
CA ARG A 154 0.39 15.05 12.64
C ARG A 154 -0.96 14.48 13.08
N LYS A 155 -2.05 14.94 12.45
CA LYS A 155 -3.39 14.44 12.69
C LYS A 155 -3.48 12.95 12.39
N LEU A 156 -2.91 12.51 11.28
CA LEU A 156 -2.93 11.11 10.86
C LEU A 156 -2.18 10.20 11.84
N ILE A 157 -0.96 10.58 12.25
CA ILE A 157 -0.16 9.83 13.24
C ILE A 157 -0.90 9.69 14.58
N LEU A 158 -1.55 10.77 15.06
CA LEU A 158 -2.22 10.76 16.36
C LEU A 158 -3.59 10.06 16.34
N SER A 159 -4.27 10.05 15.20
CA SER A 159 -5.61 9.47 15.07
C SER A 159 -5.61 8.01 14.61
N LYS A 160 -4.61 7.58 13.83
CA LYS A 160 -4.58 6.24 13.23
C LYS A 160 -3.30 5.50 13.58
N ARG A 161 -3.45 4.47 14.43
CA ARG A 161 -2.34 3.56 14.77
C ARG A 161 -1.74 2.91 13.52
N SER A 162 -2.59 2.55 12.54
CA SER A 162 -2.15 1.93 11.29
C SER A 162 -1.20 2.82 10.49
N ALA A 163 -1.44 4.13 10.45
CA ALA A 163 -0.57 5.08 9.76
C ALA A 163 0.83 5.11 10.36
N LEU A 164 0.92 5.17 11.69
CA LEU A 164 2.22 5.14 12.37
C LEU A 164 2.94 3.79 12.18
N GLN A 165 2.22 2.67 12.26
CA GLN A 165 2.81 1.36 11.97
C GLN A 165 3.35 1.28 10.54
N ARG A 166 2.62 1.83 9.57
CA ARG A 166 3.05 1.88 8.18
C ARG A 166 4.32 2.73 8.00
N ILE A 167 4.40 3.90 8.64
CA ILE A 167 5.64 4.72 8.64
C ILE A 167 6.83 3.92 9.17
N ILE A 168 6.63 3.14 10.24
CA ILE A 168 7.69 2.37 10.90
C ILE A 168 8.11 1.13 10.09
N HIS A 169 7.15 0.48 9.43
CA HIS A 169 7.34 -0.79 8.73
C HIS A 169 7.77 -0.65 7.28
N GLN A 170 7.47 0.49 6.63
CA GLN A 170 7.66 0.69 5.18
C GLN A 170 8.84 1.61 4.83
N TYR A 171 9.49 2.22 5.84
CA TYR A 171 10.58 3.17 5.61
C TYR A 171 11.81 2.85 6.46
N ASP A 172 12.96 3.19 5.89
CA ASP A 172 14.25 3.06 6.54
C ASP A 172 14.47 4.13 7.62
N ASP A 173 15.53 3.92 8.41
CA ASP A 173 15.91 4.80 9.50
C ASP A 173 16.28 6.22 9.02
N ALA A 174 16.82 6.36 7.80
CA ALA A 174 17.19 7.66 7.24
C ALA A 174 15.97 8.54 6.93
N PHE A 175 14.94 7.95 6.33
CA PHE A 175 13.68 8.64 6.06
C PHE A 175 12.94 8.95 7.37
N ILE A 176 12.91 8.00 8.32
CA ILE A 176 12.30 8.22 9.64
C ILE A 176 12.98 9.37 10.40
N THR A 177 14.32 9.45 10.39
CA THR A 177 15.03 10.60 10.96
C THR A 177 14.60 11.91 10.30
N SER A 178 14.42 11.92 8.98
CA SER A 178 13.98 13.10 8.23
C SER A 178 12.57 13.54 8.64
N ILE A 179 11.65 12.59 8.79
CA ILE A 179 10.29 12.85 9.30
C ILE A 179 10.35 13.44 10.72
N LEU A 180 11.16 12.90 11.62
CA LEU A 180 11.31 13.44 12.98
C LEU A 180 11.86 14.87 13.00
N LYS A 181 12.85 15.18 12.15
CA LYS A 181 13.37 16.55 11.99
C LYS A 181 12.28 17.52 11.53
N VAL A 182 11.45 17.10 10.58
CA VAL A 182 10.33 17.93 10.09
C VAL A 182 9.25 18.09 11.16
N LEU A 183 8.87 17.02 11.87
CA LEU A 183 7.88 17.08 12.95
C LEU A 183 8.31 18.00 14.10
N THR A 184 9.59 17.95 14.47
CA THR A 184 10.16 18.76 15.57
C THR A 184 10.55 20.17 15.16
N ALA A 185 10.67 20.45 13.85
CA ALA A 185 11.11 21.73 13.30
C ALA A 185 12.44 22.23 13.89
N ARG A 186 13.33 21.32 14.32
CA ARG A 186 14.65 21.62 14.90
C ARG A 186 15.70 20.61 14.45
N GLN A 187 16.94 21.06 14.33
CA GLN A 187 18.07 20.14 14.23
C GLN A 187 18.35 19.55 15.61
N GLN A 188 18.27 18.22 15.72
CA GLN A 188 18.62 17.47 16.92
C GLN A 188 19.64 16.39 16.51
N PRO A 189 20.95 16.65 16.66
CA PRO A 189 21.98 15.68 16.29
C PRO A 189 21.85 14.36 17.08
N GLU A 190 21.26 14.40 18.28
CA GLU A 190 21.01 13.25 19.13
C GLU A 190 20.02 12.26 18.52
N LEU A 191 19.05 12.72 17.70
CA LEU A 191 18.03 11.84 17.09
C LEU A 191 18.66 10.72 16.26
N GLN A 192 19.70 11.05 15.48
CA GLN A 192 20.37 10.05 14.65
C GLN A 192 21.12 9.03 15.51
N LEU A 193 21.73 9.45 16.61
CA LEU A 193 22.41 8.56 17.55
C LEU A 193 21.41 7.59 18.19
N VAL A 194 20.25 8.09 18.62
CA VAL A 194 19.19 7.24 19.20
C VAL A 194 18.67 6.21 18.21
N ILE A 195 18.42 6.60 16.97
CA ILE A 195 17.93 5.69 15.95
C ILE A 195 18.97 4.60 15.64
N ASN A 196 20.24 4.98 15.51
CA ASN A 196 21.33 4.02 15.29
C ASN A 196 21.47 3.04 16.46
N GLU A 197 21.34 3.50 17.71
CA GLU A 197 21.36 2.60 18.88
C GLU A 197 20.15 1.65 18.89
N ILE A 198 18.94 2.14 18.60
CA ILE A 198 17.74 1.30 18.48
C ILE A 198 17.97 0.20 17.43
N GLN A 199 18.58 0.54 16.29
CA GLN A 199 18.91 -0.41 15.23
C GLN A 199 19.93 -1.47 15.71
N GLN A 200 21.04 -1.06 16.33
CA GLN A 200 22.05 -2.00 16.84
C GLN A 200 21.46 -2.98 17.86
N LEU A 201 20.58 -2.50 18.75
CA LEU A 201 19.92 -3.33 19.75
C LEU A 201 18.93 -4.33 19.15
N SER A 202 18.35 -4.00 18.00
CA SER A 202 17.52 -4.94 17.24
C SER A 202 18.35 -6.06 16.59
N GLN A 203 19.66 -5.85 16.39
CA GLN A 203 20.55 -6.82 15.73
C GLN A 203 21.31 -7.72 16.73
N ILE A 204 21.70 -7.19 17.89
CA ILE A 204 22.65 -7.85 18.81
C ILE A 204 22.05 -9.06 19.57
N GLY A 205 20.75 -9.37 19.47
CA GLY A 205 20.21 -10.58 20.12
C GLY A 205 20.53 -10.64 21.62
N ARG A 206 20.12 -9.59 22.35
CA ARG A 206 20.10 -9.34 23.82
C ARG A 206 20.99 -10.20 24.76
N PRO A 207 21.80 -9.58 25.64
CA PRO A 207 22.24 -10.22 26.88
C PRO A 207 21.04 -10.42 27.84
N ALA A 208 21.03 -11.54 28.57
CA ALA A 208 20.05 -11.84 29.62
C ALA A 208 20.12 -10.76 30.74
N PRO A 209 18.98 -10.36 31.35
CA PRO A 209 17.72 -11.10 31.51
C PRO A 209 16.53 -10.56 30.69
N ALA A 210 16.80 -9.73 29.69
CA ALA A 210 15.78 -9.03 28.91
C ALA A 210 15.07 -9.90 27.85
N LYS A 211 14.55 -11.10 28.19
CA LYS A 211 13.64 -11.89 27.31
C LYS A 211 12.23 -11.28 27.19
N ILE A 212 12.11 -9.94 27.20
CA ILE A 212 10.81 -9.25 27.34
C ILE A 212 10.15 -8.97 25.97
N PHE A 213 10.91 -8.80 24.88
CA PHE A 213 10.38 -8.55 23.53
C PHE A 213 11.27 -9.18 22.44
N SER A 214 10.69 -9.53 21.29
CA SER A 214 11.47 -9.82 20.08
C SER A 214 12.21 -8.55 19.60
N PRO A 215 13.34 -8.66 18.88
CA PRO A 215 14.10 -7.49 18.45
C PRO A 215 13.32 -6.55 17.52
N SER A 216 12.51 -7.11 16.61
CA SER A 216 11.61 -6.36 15.72
C SER A 216 10.53 -5.58 16.50
N LEU A 217 9.94 -6.21 17.52
CA LEU A 217 8.92 -5.58 18.37
C LEU A 217 9.50 -4.47 19.25
N PHE A 218 10.77 -4.57 19.65
CA PHE A 218 11.45 -3.49 20.38
C PHE A 218 11.67 -2.26 19.50
N ARG A 219 12.24 -2.43 18.29
CA ARG A 219 12.40 -1.32 17.35
C ARG A 219 11.06 -0.64 17.07
N GLU A 220 10.01 -1.42 16.80
CA GLU A 220 8.67 -0.87 16.56
C GLU A 220 8.17 -0.03 17.74
N GLN A 221 8.29 -0.52 18.98
CA GLN A 221 7.86 0.23 20.17
C GLN A 221 8.67 1.51 20.39
N CYS A 222 9.98 1.47 20.17
CA CYS A 222 10.85 2.64 20.29
C CYS A 222 10.45 3.74 19.30
N LEU A 223 10.33 3.38 18.03
CA LEU A 223 9.94 4.33 16.99
C LEU A 223 8.51 4.84 17.19
N PHE A 224 7.60 3.98 17.66
CA PHE A 224 6.23 4.37 17.99
C PHE A 224 6.21 5.50 19.03
N VAL A 225 6.94 5.37 20.13
CA VAL A 225 7.00 6.40 21.18
C VAL A 225 7.66 7.67 20.65
N LEU A 226 8.82 7.55 20.01
CA LEU A 226 9.58 8.71 19.51
C LEU A 226 8.77 9.53 18.50
N ILE A 227 8.18 8.89 17.50
CA ILE A 227 7.39 9.58 16.48
C ILE A 227 6.12 10.19 17.09
N THR A 228 5.46 9.50 18.02
CA THR A 228 4.28 10.02 18.72
C THR A 228 4.62 11.28 19.53
N ASP A 229 5.70 11.25 20.31
CA ASP A 229 6.12 12.39 21.13
C ASP A 229 6.58 13.55 20.26
N ALA A 230 7.38 13.30 19.21
CA ALA A 230 7.77 14.31 18.24
C ALA A 230 6.55 14.99 17.59
N THR A 231 5.53 14.20 17.29
CA THR A 231 4.26 14.69 16.73
C THR A 231 3.48 15.55 17.72
N ARG A 232 3.39 15.14 19.00
CA ARG A 232 2.64 15.86 20.04
C ARG A 232 3.32 17.16 20.46
N TYR A 233 4.64 17.13 20.65
CA TYR A 233 5.37 18.25 21.24
C TYR A 233 5.96 19.19 20.19
N GLY A 234 6.16 18.74 18.95
CA GLY A 234 6.71 19.55 17.87
C GLY A 234 8.00 20.25 18.28
N HIS A 235 8.03 21.60 18.22
CA HIS A 235 9.18 22.41 18.61
C HIS A 235 9.58 22.29 20.11
N ARG A 236 8.69 21.77 20.96
CA ARG A 236 8.93 21.51 22.39
C ARG A 236 9.41 20.08 22.66
N PHE A 237 9.65 19.29 21.60
CA PHE A 237 10.14 17.93 21.75
C PHE A 237 11.53 17.92 22.38
N GLU A 238 11.67 17.13 23.44
CA GLU A 238 12.92 16.89 24.15
C GLU A 238 13.20 15.39 24.16
N ILE A 239 14.31 14.99 23.58
CA ILE A 239 14.65 13.57 23.39
C ILE A 239 14.74 12.84 24.73
N ASP A 240 15.38 13.44 25.74
CA ASP A 240 15.54 12.85 27.07
C ASP A 240 14.19 12.49 27.72
N LYS A 241 13.18 13.37 27.57
CA LYS A 241 11.83 13.11 28.09
C LYS A 241 11.16 11.95 27.35
N SER A 242 11.34 11.87 26.03
CA SER A 242 10.78 10.78 25.23
C SER A 242 11.46 9.44 25.53
N LEU A 243 12.76 9.43 25.79
CA LEU A 243 13.50 8.24 26.23
C LEU A 243 13.01 7.73 27.60
N VAL A 244 12.66 8.61 28.53
CA VAL A 244 12.01 8.21 29.79
C VAL A 244 10.63 7.58 29.54
N THR A 245 9.81 8.17 28.66
CA THR A 245 8.52 7.60 28.24
C THR A 245 8.71 6.22 27.62
N LEU A 246 9.72 6.07 26.76
CA LEU A 246 10.08 4.81 26.13
C LEU A 246 10.46 3.75 27.14
N CYS A 247 11.40 4.05 28.05
CA CYS A 247 11.79 3.13 29.12
C CYS A 247 10.55 2.70 29.92
N ARG A 248 9.68 3.63 30.31
CA ARG A 248 8.43 3.30 31.02
C ARG A 248 7.49 2.39 30.19
N ALA A 249 7.35 2.65 28.89
CA ALA A 249 6.53 1.85 27.98
C ALA A 249 7.06 0.42 27.78
N VAL A 250 8.38 0.26 27.73
CA VAL A 250 9.08 -1.04 27.66
C VAL A 250 8.93 -1.80 28.97
N VAL A 251 8.97 -1.12 30.12
CA VAL A 251 8.84 -1.72 31.47
C VAL A 251 7.40 -2.16 31.78
N LYS A 252 6.39 -1.46 31.25
CA LYS A 252 4.98 -1.88 31.19
C LYS A 252 4.42 -2.55 32.47
N GLY A 253 4.70 -1.95 33.64
CA GLY A 253 4.17 -2.42 34.92
C GLY A 253 4.72 -3.77 35.42
N LYS A 254 5.77 -4.32 34.80
CA LYS A 254 6.50 -5.47 35.35
C LYS A 254 7.55 -4.97 36.35
N ALA A 255 7.66 -5.65 37.48
CA ALA A 255 8.76 -5.44 38.42
C ALA A 255 10.08 -5.82 37.74
N ILE A 256 10.80 -4.82 37.23
CA ILE A 256 12.15 -5.02 36.68
C ILE A 256 13.12 -4.91 37.85
N LYS A 257 13.97 -5.92 38.03
CA LYS A 257 14.98 -5.90 39.08
C LYS A 257 16.04 -4.86 38.71
N GLN A 258 16.66 -4.27 39.73
CA GLN A 258 17.73 -3.28 39.54
C GLN A 258 18.89 -3.82 38.68
N THR A 259 19.19 -5.12 38.78
CA THR A 259 20.15 -5.84 37.94
C THR A 259 19.79 -5.83 36.45
N ASP A 260 18.51 -5.87 36.13
CA ASP A 260 18.01 -5.92 34.75
C ASP A 260 18.08 -4.52 34.12
N LEU A 261 17.81 -3.47 34.93
CA LEU A 261 18.00 -2.07 34.57
C LEU A 261 19.47 -1.71 34.38
N GLU A 262 20.35 -2.22 35.25
CA GLU A 262 21.80 -2.05 35.12
C GLU A 262 22.33 -2.71 33.85
N SER A 263 21.90 -3.94 33.55
CA SER A 263 22.21 -4.61 32.28
C SER A 263 21.69 -3.86 31.06
N LEU A 264 20.50 -3.26 31.14
CA LEU A 264 19.93 -2.45 30.06
C LEU A 264 20.74 -1.15 29.87
N SER A 265 21.11 -0.48 30.97
CA SER A 265 21.89 0.76 30.96
C SER A 265 23.31 0.57 30.46
N ALA A 266 23.90 -0.62 30.69
CA ALA A 266 25.20 -0.99 30.16
C ALA A 266 25.15 -1.31 28.66
N SER A 267 24.01 -1.80 28.18
CA SER A 267 23.81 -2.14 26.76
C SER A 267 23.35 -0.95 25.92
N ILE A 268 22.78 0.09 26.54
CA ILE A 268 22.19 1.25 25.86
C ILE A 268 22.65 2.54 26.54
N PRO A 269 23.86 3.05 26.21
CA PRO A 269 24.45 4.21 26.87
C PRO A 269 23.56 5.46 26.83
N LEU A 270 22.76 5.64 25.77
CA LEU A 270 21.92 6.82 25.61
C LEU A 270 20.60 6.74 26.38
N LEU A 271 20.13 5.53 26.74
CA LEU A 271 19.02 5.36 27.69
C LEU A 271 19.48 5.47 29.16
N LYS A 272 20.79 5.44 29.42
CA LYS A 272 21.34 5.47 30.78
C LYS A 272 20.82 6.66 31.61
N PRO A 273 20.81 7.92 31.13
CA PRO A 273 20.28 9.04 31.90
C PRO A 273 18.78 8.89 32.21
N ALA A 274 18.00 8.37 31.26
CA ALA A 274 16.58 8.12 31.41
C ALA A 274 16.28 6.99 32.41
N LEU A 275 17.06 5.90 32.34
CA LEU A 275 17.00 4.77 33.28
C LEU A 275 17.42 5.19 34.69
N GLU A 276 18.48 5.99 34.82
CA GLU A 276 18.92 6.58 36.10
C GLU A 276 17.86 7.52 36.69
N ALA A 277 17.21 8.36 35.85
CA ALA A 277 16.10 9.21 36.30
C ALA A 277 14.89 8.38 36.78
N MET A 278 14.61 7.24 36.14
CA MET A 278 13.58 6.29 36.58
C MET A 278 13.94 5.62 37.92
N LEU A 279 15.20 5.20 38.10
CA LEU A 279 15.70 4.61 39.36
C LEU A 279 15.61 5.59 40.53
N ARG A 280 15.82 6.89 40.28
CA ARG A 280 15.67 7.95 41.30
C ARG A 280 14.22 8.23 41.68
N THR A 281 13.26 7.91 40.82
CA THR A 281 11.81 8.16 41.05
C THR A 281 11.06 6.92 41.52
N SER A 282 11.63 5.72 41.40
CA SER A 282 11.00 4.45 41.81
C SER A 282 11.06 4.14 43.31
N SER A 283 11.55 5.05 44.17
CA SER A 283 11.51 4.86 45.63
C SER A 283 10.14 5.14 46.26
N THR A 284 9.20 5.75 45.54
CA THR A 284 7.87 6.09 46.04
C THR A 284 6.92 6.36 44.87
N ILE A 285 6.11 5.37 44.48
CA ILE A 285 4.86 5.64 43.74
C ILE A 285 3.79 4.70 44.29
N ASP A 286 2.81 5.30 44.97
CA ASP A 286 1.56 4.70 45.42
C ASP A 286 0.84 3.99 44.27
N ASP A 287 0.36 2.77 44.56
CA ASP A 287 -0.36 1.84 43.67
C ASP A 287 -1.70 2.35 43.09
N LYS A 288 -2.06 3.63 43.25
CA LYS A 288 -3.40 4.15 42.93
C LYS A 288 -3.57 4.89 41.61
N LEU A 289 -2.49 5.16 40.86
CA LEU A 289 -2.58 5.82 39.54
C LEU A 289 -2.85 4.87 38.37
N PHE A 290 -2.92 3.55 38.61
CA PHE A 290 -3.12 2.53 37.58
C PHE A 290 -4.23 1.53 37.92
N ALA A 291 -5.28 1.97 38.62
CA ALA A 291 -6.54 1.23 38.66
C ALA A 291 -7.24 1.29 37.28
N VAL A 292 -6.68 0.57 36.31
CA VAL A 292 -7.48 -0.05 35.26
C VAL A 292 -7.99 -1.35 35.89
N ASN A 293 -9.31 -1.47 36.03
CA ASN A 293 -9.97 -2.68 36.53
C ASN A 293 -9.47 -3.91 35.77
N GLY A 294 -8.56 -4.65 36.40
CA GLY A 294 -8.17 -5.99 36.00
C GLY A 294 -8.93 -7.00 36.84
N THR A 295 -9.91 -7.68 36.24
CA THR A 295 -10.33 -8.99 36.75
C THR A 295 -9.28 -10.01 36.29
N THR A 296 -8.62 -10.58 37.28
CA THR A 296 -7.69 -11.69 37.20
C THR A 296 -8.42 -12.99 36.84
N GLY A 297 -7.92 -13.72 35.86
CA GLY A 297 -8.36 -15.09 35.52
C GLY A 297 -7.28 -15.79 34.70
N LYS A 298 -6.90 -17.00 35.14
CA LYS A 298 -5.89 -17.88 34.53
C LYS A 298 -6.20 -18.24 33.06
N PRO A 299 -5.20 -18.69 32.28
CA PRO A 299 -5.36 -19.00 30.87
C PRO A 299 -6.05 -20.36 30.67
N ASP A 300 -7.36 -20.34 30.58
CA ASP A 300 -8.12 -21.29 29.77
C ASP A 300 -8.71 -20.47 28.62
N LEU A 301 -8.37 -20.83 27.37
CA LEU A 301 -8.94 -20.22 26.17
C LEU A 301 -10.21 -20.98 25.80
N PRO A 302 -11.42 -20.40 25.91
CA PRO A 302 -12.55 -20.83 25.12
C PRO A 302 -12.46 -20.17 23.75
N VAL A 303 -12.57 -21.00 22.71
CA VAL A 303 -12.85 -20.58 21.34
C VAL A 303 -14.29 -20.07 21.29
N ASP A 304 -14.50 -18.80 20.91
CA ASP A 304 -15.77 -18.30 20.37
C ASP A 304 -15.55 -16.98 19.59
N PRO A 305 -16.45 -16.54 18.68
CA PRO A 305 -16.11 -16.13 17.33
C PRO A 305 -16.09 -14.61 17.21
N LEU A 306 -15.38 -14.15 16.18
CA LEU A 306 -15.20 -12.74 15.84
C LEU A 306 -16.54 -12.06 15.50
N GLU A 307 -17.05 -11.22 16.40
CA GLU A 307 -17.98 -10.14 16.04
C GLU A 307 -17.20 -8.82 15.91
N GLU A 308 -17.17 -8.25 14.71
CA GLU A 308 -16.65 -6.91 14.41
C GLU A 308 -17.72 -5.86 14.77
N PRO A 309 -17.34 -4.71 15.38
CA PRO A 309 -18.31 -3.64 15.63
C PRO A 309 -18.73 -2.96 14.31
N ALA A 310 -20.03 -2.73 14.20
CA ALA A 310 -20.69 -2.11 13.06
C ALA A 310 -20.07 -0.75 12.67
N LEU A 311 -19.77 -0.60 11.38
CA LEU A 311 -19.39 0.66 10.74
C LEU A 311 -20.54 1.66 10.85
N GLN A 312 -20.30 2.82 11.46
CA GLN A 312 -21.17 3.97 11.33
C GLN A 312 -20.71 4.83 10.16
N ASP A 313 -21.66 5.04 9.26
CA ASP A 313 -21.63 5.79 8.01
C ASP A 313 -21.49 7.30 8.30
N GLU A 314 -20.40 7.91 7.80
CA GLU A 314 -20.20 9.35 7.78
C GLU A 314 -19.82 9.77 6.35
N GLY A 315 -20.77 10.40 5.64
CA GLY A 315 -20.48 11.34 4.55
C GLY A 315 -20.64 10.82 3.13
N LYS A 316 -21.88 10.85 2.61
CA LYS A 316 -22.20 10.71 1.19
C LYS A 316 -21.45 11.73 0.32
N GLY A 317 -20.53 11.23 -0.50
CA GLY A 317 -19.96 11.88 -1.68
C GLY A 317 -19.66 10.81 -2.74
N ASP A 318 -20.47 10.79 -3.79
CA ASP A 318 -20.39 10.01 -5.04
C ASP A 318 -19.79 8.58 -5.00
N SER A 319 -20.68 7.58 -5.05
CA SER A 319 -20.38 6.14 -5.07
C SER A 319 -19.84 5.66 -6.42
N GLY A 320 -18.58 5.97 -6.72
CA GLY A 320 -17.77 5.25 -7.69
C GLY A 320 -16.84 4.28 -6.95
N HIS A 321 -17.14 2.99 -6.92
CA HIS A 321 -16.32 1.96 -6.26
C HIS A 321 -14.83 2.19 -6.57
N ASP A 322 -14.04 2.57 -5.55
CA ASP A 322 -12.63 2.85 -5.72
C ASP A 322 -11.91 1.59 -6.20
N SER A 323 -11.50 1.63 -7.46
CA SER A 323 -10.81 0.51 -8.09
C SER A 323 -9.34 0.56 -7.68
N LEU A 324 -8.84 -0.58 -7.20
CA LEU A 324 -7.45 -0.77 -6.83
C LEU A 324 -6.69 -1.41 -7.97
N TYR A 325 -5.42 -1.09 -8.12
CA TYR A 325 -4.55 -1.70 -9.12
C TYR A 325 -3.52 -2.58 -8.45
N THR A 326 -3.20 -3.71 -9.08
CA THR A 326 -2.17 -4.64 -8.61
C THR A 326 -1.34 -5.14 -9.78
N GLY A 327 -0.04 -5.26 -9.58
CA GLY A 327 0.88 -5.81 -10.58
C GLY A 327 1.10 -7.32 -10.49
N MET A 328 0.41 -8.00 -9.57
CA MET A 328 0.54 -9.44 -9.35
C MET A 328 -0.83 -10.14 -9.43
N ALA A 329 -1.70 -9.68 -10.34
CA ALA A 329 -3.05 -10.21 -10.52
C ALA A 329 -3.03 -11.72 -10.80
N GLY A 330 -1.97 -12.20 -11.45
CA GLY A 330 -1.77 -13.59 -11.80
C GLY A 330 -1.59 -14.57 -10.64
N LEU A 331 -1.40 -14.08 -9.41
CA LEU A 331 -1.40 -14.93 -8.21
C LEU A 331 -2.67 -15.78 -8.08
N VAL A 332 -3.78 -15.34 -8.68
CA VAL A 332 -5.03 -16.13 -8.76
C VAL A 332 -4.82 -17.51 -9.39
N LEU A 333 -3.84 -17.68 -10.30
CA LEU A 333 -3.54 -18.98 -10.92
C LEU A 333 -3.09 -20.03 -9.90
N LEU A 334 -2.55 -19.59 -8.76
CA LEU A 334 -2.02 -20.47 -7.71
C LEU A 334 -3.11 -20.94 -6.73
N HIS A 335 -4.32 -20.36 -6.79
CA HIS A 335 -5.40 -20.59 -5.81
C HIS A 335 -5.66 -22.07 -5.46
N PRO A 336 -5.63 -23.04 -6.40
CA PRO A 336 -5.98 -24.43 -6.06
C PRO A 336 -4.98 -25.07 -5.09
N PHE A 337 -3.76 -24.54 -5.03
CA PHE A 337 -2.64 -25.12 -4.31
C PHE A 337 -2.35 -24.41 -2.98
N LEU A 338 -2.92 -23.21 -2.75
CA LEU A 338 -2.57 -22.37 -1.60
C LEU A 338 -2.92 -23.02 -0.25
N ASN A 339 -4.08 -23.68 -0.15
CA ASN A 339 -4.47 -24.36 1.09
C ASN A 339 -3.51 -25.51 1.42
N ILE A 340 -3.06 -26.24 0.40
CA ILE A 340 -2.12 -27.37 0.57
C ILE A 340 -0.77 -26.82 1.02
N LEU A 341 -0.23 -25.82 0.31
CA LEU A 341 1.03 -25.14 0.64
C LEU A 341 1.04 -24.66 2.09
N PHE A 342 0.05 -23.86 2.49
CA PHE A 342 0.03 -23.27 3.82
C PHE A 342 -0.26 -24.30 4.92
N SER A 343 -0.90 -25.43 4.60
CA SER A 343 -1.04 -26.55 5.53
C SER A 343 0.29 -27.28 5.72
N GLN A 344 1.05 -27.53 4.65
CA GLN A 344 2.37 -28.17 4.72
C GLN A 344 3.36 -27.32 5.53
N LEU A 345 3.29 -25.99 5.40
CA LEU A 345 4.08 -25.04 6.19
C LEU A 345 3.57 -24.88 7.63
N ASN A 346 2.53 -25.60 8.04
CA ASN A 346 1.89 -25.49 9.36
C ASN A 346 1.42 -24.06 9.69
N TRP A 347 0.97 -23.31 8.68
CA TRP A 347 0.43 -21.95 8.83
C TRP A 347 -1.09 -21.93 8.88
N VAL A 348 -1.73 -22.90 8.22
CA VAL A 348 -3.18 -23.12 8.20
C VAL A 348 -3.53 -24.45 8.85
N GLU A 349 -4.58 -24.43 9.68
CA GLU A 349 -5.15 -25.62 10.31
C GLU A 349 -6.69 -25.50 10.28
N HIS A 350 -7.40 -26.58 9.95
CA HIS A 350 -8.86 -26.60 9.82
C HIS A 350 -9.46 -25.49 8.94
N GLY A 351 -8.75 -25.08 7.88
CA GLY A 351 -9.22 -24.06 6.93
C GLY A 351 -9.06 -22.60 7.40
N ALA A 352 -8.33 -22.36 8.50
CA ALA A 352 -8.02 -21.02 8.99
C ALA A 352 -6.52 -20.87 9.30
N PHE A 353 -6.01 -19.64 9.19
CA PHE A 353 -4.66 -19.32 9.64
C PHE A 353 -4.54 -19.46 11.16
N ARG A 354 -3.46 -20.08 11.64
CA ARG A 354 -3.21 -20.30 13.08
C ARG A 354 -3.11 -18.99 13.87
N ASN A 355 -2.54 -17.96 13.24
CA ASN A 355 -2.42 -16.62 13.80
C ASN A 355 -2.09 -15.62 12.69
N LYS A 356 -2.11 -14.33 13.05
CA LYS A 356 -1.83 -13.22 12.14
C LYS A 356 -0.40 -13.23 11.58
N ALA A 357 0.59 -13.73 12.33
CA ALA A 357 1.96 -13.80 11.83
C ALA A 357 2.08 -14.82 10.70
N CYS A 358 1.47 -16.01 10.83
CA CYS A 358 1.38 -17.00 9.75
C CYS A 358 0.67 -16.43 8.51
N GLN A 359 -0.40 -15.66 8.70
CA GLN A 359 -1.11 -15.00 7.62
C GLN A 359 -0.24 -13.95 6.89
N GLN A 360 0.57 -13.18 7.64
CA GLN A 360 1.53 -12.24 7.06
C GLN A 360 2.66 -12.95 6.32
N GLN A 361 3.19 -14.06 6.85
CA GLN A 361 4.16 -14.90 6.16
C GLN A 361 3.61 -15.46 4.85
N ALA A 362 2.35 -15.91 4.83
CA ALA A 362 1.68 -16.33 3.60
C ALA A 362 1.58 -15.20 2.56
N ILE A 363 1.28 -13.96 2.98
CA ILE A 363 1.27 -12.80 2.08
C ILE A 363 2.65 -12.57 1.46
N GLY A 364 3.70 -12.56 2.29
CA GLY A 364 5.08 -12.42 1.81
C GLY A 364 5.50 -13.56 0.89
N LEU A 365 5.08 -14.79 1.18
CA LEU A 365 5.43 -15.96 0.37
C LEU A 365 4.76 -15.89 -1.00
N LEU A 366 3.50 -15.44 -1.08
CA LEU A 366 2.84 -15.17 -2.36
C LEU A 366 3.59 -14.12 -3.17
N HIS A 367 4.09 -13.05 -2.53
CA HIS A 367 4.94 -12.09 -3.21
C HIS A 367 6.22 -12.74 -3.74
N PHE A 368 6.95 -13.51 -2.92
CA PHE A 368 8.12 -14.26 -3.35
C PHE A 368 7.83 -15.21 -4.52
N MET A 369 6.67 -15.87 -4.52
CA MET A 369 6.26 -16.73 -5.62
C MET A 369 6.10 -15.94 -6.92
N ALA A 370 5.53 -14.73 -6.88
CA ALA A 370 5.37 -13.87 -8.04
C ALA A 370 6.66 -13.17 -8.49
N THR A 371 7.57 -12.79 -7.59
CA THR A 371 8.69 -11.89 -7.90
C THR A 371 10.08 -12.49 -7.68
N GLY A 372 10.19 -13.52 -6.85
CA GLY A 372 11.46 -14.05 -6.34
C GLY A 372 12.09 -13.19 -5.24
N GLN A 373 11.43 -12.12 -4.79
CA GLN A 373 11.94 -11.22 -3.76
C GLN A 373 11.29 -11.54 -2.42
N THR A 374 12.04 -11.40 -1.33
CA THR A 374 11.57 -11.60 0.05
C THR A 374 11.19 -10.30 0.75
N THR A 375 11.34 -9.17 0.06
CA THR A 375 11.00 -7.84 0.54
C THR A 375 9.99 -7.21 -0.41
N ALA A 376 8.95 -6.61 0.13
CA ALA A 376 7.84 -6.09 -0.66
C ALA A 376 7.25 -4.83 -0.03
N PRO A 377 7.25 -3.69 -0.74
CA PRO A 377 6.47 -2.54 -0.31
C PRO A 377 4.98 -2.92 -0.20
N GLU A 378 4.32 -2.47 0.87
CA GLU A 378 2.95 -2.88 1.22
C GLU A 378 1.96 -2.65 0.07
N TYR A 379 2.10 -1.55 -0.67
CA TYR A 379 1.20 -1.24 -1.78
C TYR A 379 1.23 -2.26 -2.92
N THR A 380 2.30 -3.06 -3.03
CA THR A 380 2.38 -4.13 -4.04
C THR A 380 1.56 -5.34 -3.64
N LEU A 381 1.32 -5.53 -2.33
CA LEU A 381 0.77 -6.75 -1.75
C LEU A 381 -0.74 -6.89 -1.88
N VAL A 382 -1.45 -6.00 -2.58
CA VAL A 382 -2.93 -5.97 -2.67
C VAL A 382 -3.53 -7.35 -2.98
N MET A 383 -3.01 -8.04 -4.00
CA MET A 383 -3.54 -9.35 -4.41
C MET A 383 -3.26 -10.45 -3.36
N ALA A 384 -2.05 -10.48 -2.80
CA ALA A 384 -1.68 -11.41 -1.72
C ALA A 384 -2.51 -11.14 -0.44
N LYS A 385 -2.67 -9.85 -0.11
CA LYS A 385 -3.73 -9.21 0.68
C LYS A 385 -5.02 -10.03 0.71
N LEU A 386 -5.65 -9.98 -0.47
CA LEU A 386 -6.96 -10.51 -0.72
C LEU A 386 -7.01 -12.03 -0.66
N LEU A 387 -6.06 -12.73 -1.30
CA LEU A 387 -6.02 -14.20 -1.31
C LEU A 387 -5.80 -14.78 0.09
N CYS A 388 -5.05 -14.11 0.94
CA CYS A 388 -4.87 -14.52 2.35
C CYS A 388 -6.03 -14.07 3.25
N GLY A 389 -7.07 -13.40 2.73
CA GLY A 389 -8.19 -12.90 3.53
C GLY A 389 -7.80 -11.86 4.57
N TYR A 390 -6.73 -11.10 4.31
CA TYR A 390 -6.22 -10.07 5.23
C TYR A 390 -6.78 -8.69 4.85
N PRO A 391 -7.16 -7.84 5.82
CA PRO A 391 -7.74 -6.52 5.50
C PRO A 391 -6.78 -5.67 4.66
N LEU A 392 -7.26 -5.18 3.50
CA LEU A 392 -6.41 -4.47 2.54
C LEU A 392 -5.73 -3.23 3.14
N LYS A 393 -6.44 -2.51 4.02
CA LYS A 393 -5.96 -1.29 4.68
C LYS A 393 -5.09 -1.52 5.90
N GLU A 394 -4.96 -2.77 6.35
CA GLU A 394 -4.19 -3.07 7.55
C GLU A 394 -2.69 -3.15 7.23
N PRO A 395 -1.80 -2.50 8.01
CA PRO A 395 -0.37 -2.49 7.75
C PRO A 395 0.25 -3.89 7.81
N ILE A 396 1.36 -4.03 7.10
CA ILE A 396 2.20 -5.23 7.08
C ILE A 396 3.67 -4.82 7.02
N GLN A 397 4.54 -5.70 7.51
CA GLN A 397 5.99 -5.52 7.41
C GLN A 397 6.44 -5.65 5.96
N MET A 398 7.51 -4.93 5.60
CA MET A 398 8.11 -4.99 4.27
C MET A 398 9.00 -6.22 4.09
N ASP A 399 9.68 -6.64 5.16
CA ASP A 399 10.66 -7.72 5.15
C ASP A 399 10.07 -8.98 5.79
N PHE A 400 10.18 -10.10 5.09
CA PHE A 400 9.71 -11.41 5.56
C PHE A 400 10.90 -12.33 5.79
N ASP A 401 11.01 -12.84 7.02
CA ASP A 401 12.04 -13.79 7.41
C ASP A 401 11.56 -15.21 7.08
N PHE A 402 12.07 -15.75 5.97
CA PHE A 402 11.79 -17.11 5.51
C PHE A 402 13.01 -18.01 5.73
N SER A 403 12.76 -19.21 6.21
CA SER A 403 13.73 -20.30 6.15
C SER A 403 13.91 -20.80 4.71
N GLU A 404 15.05 -21.43 4.43
CA GLU A 404 15.31 -21.99 3.10
C GLU A 404 14.30 -23.09 2.73
N ASP A 405 13.83 -23.87 3.72
CA ASP A 405 12.82 -24.90 3.54
C ASP A 405 11.47 -24.32 3.08
N GLU A 406 11.05 -23.18 3.64
CA GLU A 406 9.83 -22.48 3.22
C GLU A 406 9.93 -21.96 1.78
N LEU A 407 11.10 -21.44 1.40
CA LEU A 407 11.34 -20.97 0.04
C LEU A 407 11.44 -22.12 -0.97
N GLU A 408 12.03 -23.25 -0.59
CA GLU A 408 12.06 -24.47 -1.40
C GLU A 408 10.65 -25.03 -1.65
N GLU A 409 9.79 -25.07 -0.63
CA GLU A 409 8.40 -25.53 -0.81
C GLU A 409 7.62 -24.63 -1.78
N ALA A 410 7.83 -23.31 -1.71
CA ALA A 410 7.26 -22.37 -2.66
C ALA A 410 7.77 -22.60 -4.10
N ARG A 411 9.08 -22.80 -4.28
CA ARG A 411 9.68 -23.14 -5.59
C ARG A 411 9.17 -24.48 -6.10
N HIS A 412 9.00 -25.46 -5.22
CA HIS A 412 8.45 -26.77 -5.55
C HIS A 412 7.03 -26.64 -6.10
N LEU A 413 6.17 -25.87 -5.43
CA LEU A 413 4.80 -25.63 -5.89
C LEU A 413 4.76 -24.96 -7.27
N LEU A 414 5.61 -23.97 -7.53
CA LEU A 414 5.69 -23.34 -8.85
C LEU A 414 6.06 -24.35 -9.94
N ASN A 415 7.00 -25.27 -9.67
CA ASN A 415 7.30 -26.37 -10.59
C ASN A 415 6.11 -27.32 -10.80
N VAL A 416 5.35 -27.61 -9.73
CA VAL A 416 4.11 -28.41 -9.84
C VAL A 416 3.08 -27.72 -10.72
N VAL A 417 2.89 -26.40 -10.60
CA VAL A 417 2.00 -25.61 -11.46
C VAL A 417 2.44 -25.70 -12.92
N ILE A 418 3.72 -25.49 -13.21
CA ILE A 418 4.29 -25.62 -14.56
C ILE A 418 4.07 -27.02 -15.13
N SER A 419 4.34 -28.06 -14.32
CA SER A 419 4.16 -29.45 -14.74
C SER A 419 2.70 -29.81 -15.00
N LYS A 420 1.76 -29.25 -14.23
CA LYS A 420 0.33 -29.51 -14.42
C LYS A 420 -0.23 -28.77 -15.63
N TRP A 421 0.30 -27.58 -15.95
CA TRP A 421 -0.08 -26.81 -17.12
C TRP A 421 0.78 -27.21 -18.33
N GLU A 422 0.53 -28.41 -18.88
CA GLU A 422 1.39 -29.09 -19.85
C GLU A 422 1.83 -28.24 -21.06
N VAL A 423 0.99 -27.29 -21.48
CA VAL A 423 1.25 -26.36 -22.58
C VAL A 423 2.44 -25.45 -22.34
N LEU A 424 2.77 -25.17 -21.07
CA LEU A 424 3.95 -24.41 -20.69
C LEU A 424 5.26 -25.15 -20.98
N LYS A 425 5.24 -26.46 -21.26
CA LYS A 425 6.42 -27.26 -21.65
C LYS A 425 7.59 -27.09 -20.67
N ARG A 426 8.71 -26.52 -21.13
CA ARG A 426 9.95 -26.30 -20.36
C ARG A 426 10.07 -24.85 -19.88
N THR A 427 8.95 -24.18 -19.61
CA THR A 427 8.94 -22.85 -19.00
C THR A 427 9.66 -22.90 -17.64
N SER A 428 10.54 -21.94 -17.38
CA SER A 428 11.17 -21.76 -16.07
C SER A 428 10.21 -21.08 -15.09
N ILE A 429 10.55 -21.08 -13.80
CA ILE A 429 9.81 -20.30 -12.80
C ILE A 429 9.76 -18.82 -13.19
N GLU A 430 10.86 -18.26 -13.68
CA GLU A 430 10.97 -16.89 -14.15
C GLU A 430 10.04 -16.63 -15.34
N GLY A 431 9.95 -17.57 -16.28
CA GLY A 431 9.00 -17.48 -17.39
C GLY A 431 7.53 -17.53 -16.93
N LEU A 432 7.21 -18.34 -15.91
CA LEU A 432 5.88 -18.33 -15.29
C LEU A 432 5.60 -16.98 -14.59
N ARG A 433 6.58 -16.44 -13.86
CA ARG A 433 6.47 -15.17 -13.15
C ARG A 433 6.17 -14.02 -14.10
N GLU A 434 7.03 -13.80 -15.09
CA GLU A 434 6.92 -12.70 -16.05
C GLU A 434 5.72 -12.86 -16.98
N GLY A 435 5.47 -14.10 -17.44
CA GLY A 435 4.40 -14.37 -18.40
C GLY A 435 3.01 -14.32 -17.78
N PHE A 436 2.86 -14.76 -16.52
CA PHE A 436 1.54 -15.03 -15.95
C PHE A 436 1.32 -14.52 -14.54
N LEU A 437 2.30 -14.49 -13.63
CA LEU A 437 2.06 -14.03 -12.26
C LEU A 437 2.09 -12.50 -12.12
N GLN A 438 3.03 -11.84 -12.82
CA GLN A 438 3.24 -10.40 -12.80
C GLN A 438 2.38 -9.67 -13.84
N ARG A 439 1.06 -9.87 -13.74
CA ARG A 439 0.07 -9.24 -14.62
C ARG A 439 -0.59 -8.07 -13.91
N MET A 440 -0.75 -6.97 -14.65
CA MET A 440 -1.54 -5.84 -14.18
C MET A 440 -3.01 -6.24 -14.10
N GLY A 441 -3.66 -5.89 -13.01
CA GLY A 441 -5.07 -6.09 -12.83
C GLY A 441 -5.73 -4.96 -12.05
N LYS A 442 -7.01 -4.76 -12.34
CA LYS A 442 -7.90 -3.83 -11.67
C LYS A 442 -8.85 -4.61 -10.79
N LEU A 443 -8.80 -4.34 -9.50
CA LEU A 443 -9.68 -4.92 -8.48
C LEU A 443 -10.77 -3.89 -8.15
N THR A 444 -12.02 -4.25 -8.40
CA THR A 444 -13.19 -3.43 -8.06
C THR A 444 -14.02 -4.16 -7.02
N GLU A 445 -14.37 -3.47 -5.94
CA GLU A 445 -15.31 -4.00 -4.95
C GLU A 445 -16.70 -4.09 -5.61
N SER A 446 -17.31 -5.27 -5.57
CA SER A 446 -18.59 -5.57 -6.22
C SER A 446 -19.41 -6.42 -5.27
N GLU A 447 -20.51 -5.89 -4.73
CA GLU A 447 -21.30 -6.65 -3.76
C GLU A 447 -22.01 -7.86 -4.41
N PRO A 448 -21.88 -9.08 -3.85
CA PRO A 448 -20.97 -9.47 -2.77
C PRO A 448 -19.55 -9.83 -3.28
N GLY A 449 -18.52 -9.19 -2.71
CA GLY A 449 -17.09 -9.49 -2.94
C GLY A 449 -16.32 -8.58 -3.89
N PHE A 450 -15.47 -9.18 -4.71
CA PHE A 450 -14.53 -8.45 -5.58
C PHE A 450 -14.56 -8.97 -7.02
N LEU A 451 -14.34 -8.07 -7.97
CA LEU A 451 -14.08 -8.36 -9.37
C LEU A 451 -12.63 -7.97 -9.69
N LEU A 452 -11.83 -8.93 -10.15
CA LEU A 452 -10.50 -8.71 -10.70
C LEU A 452 -10.56 -8.78 -12.21
N GLN A 453 -10.20 -7.68 -12.88
CA GLN A 453 -10.04 -7.62 -14.33
C GLN A 453 -8.55 -7.59 -14.65
N VAL A 454 -8.06 -8.57 -15.40
CA VAL A 454 -6.63 -8.69 -15.73
C VAL A 454 -6.36 -8.13 -17.13
N GLU A 455 -5.26 -7.40 -17.29
CA GLU A 455 -4.85 -6.87 -18.59
C GLU A 455 -4.50 -8.01 -19.56
N ASN A 456 -5.16 -8.04 -20.71
CA ASN A 456 -4.98 -9.07 -21.72
C ASN A 456 -3.59 -9.00 -22.39
N GLY A 457 -2.92 -10.15 -22.50
CA GLY A 457 -1.67 -10.34 -23.23
C GLY A 457 -1.80 -11.36 -24.36
N SER A 458 -0.87 -11.34 -25.31
CA SER A 458 -0.83 -12.34 -26.40
C SER A 458 -0.63 -13.77 -25.88
N ILE A 459 0.11 -13.92 -24.80
CA ILE A 459 0.38 -15.21 -24.14
C ILE A 459 -0.86 -15.80 -23.46
N ASP A 460 -1.90 -15.00 -23.22
CA ASP A 460 -3.12 -15.42 -22.51
C ASP A 460 -3.93 -16.46 -23.31
N ILE A 461 -3.63 -16.66 -24.60
CA ILE A 461 -4.16 -17.80 -25.38
C ILE A 461 -3.82 -19.16 -24.75
N LEU A 462 -2.77 -19.24 -23.92
CA LEU A 462 -2.43 -20.47 -23.22
C LEU A 462 -3.38 -20.76 -22.05
N LEU A 463 -4.14 -19.76 -21.55
CA LEU A 463 -5.14 -19.95 -20.49
C LEU A 463 -6.31 -20.82 -20.95
N ASP A 464 -6.59 -20.88 -22.26
CA ASP A 464 -7.62 -21.75 -22.84
C ASP A 464 -7.32 -23.25 -22.58
N GLN A 465 -6.07 -23.57 -22.22
CA GLN A 465 -5.60 -24.91 -21.89
C GLN A 465 -5.20 -25.05 -20.41
N LEU A 466 -5.63 -24.13 -19.54
CA LEU A 466 -5.43 -24.22 -18.10
C LEU A 466 -6.30 -25.37 -17.54
N PRO A 467 -5.75 -26.32 -16.76
CA PRO A 467 -6.51 -27.50 -16.34
C PRO A 467 -7.42 -27.28 -15.12
N TRP A 468 -7.51 -26.05 -14.60
CA TRP A 468 -8.41 -25.68 -13.52
C TRP A 468 -9.09 -24.33 -13.80
N GLY A 469 -10.27 -24.14 -13.21
CA GLY A 469 -11.03 -22.90 -13.34
C GLY A 469 -10.46 -21.77 -12.46
N ILE A 470 -10.45 -20.54 -12.97
CA ILE A 470 -9.99 -19.34 -12.25
C ILE A 470 -11.05 -18.25 -12.12
N SER A 471 -12.21 -18.41 -12.76
CA SER A 471 -13.26 -17.39 -12.81
C SER A 471 -13.88 -17.06 -11.46
N MET A 472 -13.92 -18.03 -10.54
CA MET A 472 -14.57 -17.91 -9.23
C MET A 472 -13.66 -18.53 -8.17
N ILE A 473 -13.11 -17.69 -7.28
CA ILE A 473 -12.13 -18.08 -6.27
C ILE A 473 -12.68 -17.77 -4.88
N LYS A 474 -12.75 -18.80 -4.04
CA LYS A 474 -13.08 -18.70 -2.62
C LYS A 474 -12.23 -19.69 -1.83
N LEU A 475 -11.19 -19.19 -1.19
CA LEU A 475 -10.33 -19.99 -0.31
C LEU A 475 -11.00 -20.17 1.08
N PRO A 476 -10.64 -21.20 1.86
CA PRO A 476 -11.33 -21.53 3.11
C PRO A 476 -11.45 -20.38 4.12
N TRP A 477 -10.44 -19.52 4.17
CA TRP A 477 -10.36 -18.37 5.09
C TRP A 477 -10.88 -17.05 4.48
N MET A 478 -11.32 -17.03 3.22
CA MET A 478 -11.83 -15.81 2.59
C MET A 478 -13.29 -15.53 2.98
N LYS A 479 -13.55 -14.30 3.46
CA LYS A 479 -14.92 -13.83 3.75
C LYS A 479 -15.77 -13.71 2.48
N HIS A 480 -15.19 -13.15 1.41
CA HIS A 480 -15.90 -12.84 0.18
C HIS A 480 -15.34 -13.63 -1.02
N LEU A 481 -16.19 -13.84 -2.02
CA LEU A 481 -15.82 -14.43 -3.28
C LEU A 481 -15.01 -13.42 -4.12
N LEU A 482 -14.00 -13.92 -4.82
CA LEU A 482 -13.30 -13.21 -5.88
C LEU A 482 -13.76 -13.72 -7.24
N ARG A 483 -14.30 -12.83 -8.08
CA ARG A 483 -14.57 -13.10 -9.49
C ARG A 483 -13.38 -12.63 -10.30
N VAL A 484 -12.94 -13.45 -11.25
CA VAL A 484 -11.81 -13.12 -12.13
C VAL A 484 -12.32 -13.04 -13.56
N ASP A 485 -12.10 -11.89 -14.17
CA ASP A 485 -12.29 -11.56 -15.57
C ASP A 485 -10.90 -11.51 -16.21
N TRP A 486 -10.51 -12.62 -16.82
CA TRP A 486 -9.24 -12.78 -17.52
C TRP A 486 -9.54 -13.49 -18.84
N ARG A 487 -9.71 -12.67 -19.87
CA ARG A 487 -10.33 -12.96 -21.18
C ARG A 487 -11.84 -13.07 -21.20
#